data_AF-A0A3R6VMN7-F1
#
_entry.id   AF-A0A3R6VMN7-F1
#
_cell.length_a   1.000
_cell.length_b   1.000
_cell.length_c   1.000
_cell.angle_alpha   90.00
_cell.angle_beta   90.00
_cell.angle_gamma   90.00
#
_symmetry.space_group_name_H-M   'P 1'
#
loop_
_entity.id
_entity.type
_entity.pdbx_description
1 polymer ?
#
loop_
_entity_poly.entity_id
_entity_poly.type
_entity_poly.pdbx_seq_one_letter_code
_entity_poly.pdbx_strand_id
1 'polypeptide(L)'
;MRAAVATLVLLAILVVGHAQRYQCKGETFRLRKPWSMLTATERARHIAAVGDAMSAGYHHRFVEMHTEPQSECEAHGCMFIYWHRKFLLGYENMLRSLKPEYACLTLPYWDYATLSSSFVSGMRRTRGHNVLIGPARFLNSSARHVVQQAEIDLMHRIYFKCVVADTVPGRVPVLSDSAKRSESDTRIWRSCVRYNETTIRSTDPVLMLAGQYNQVKIDVHNPSSPLYEFFKDLPRAYYKTATFLQSAGSSTNPSYVDRCVDRPRLACEVTEQSFLDYMSNVAGERGWSHDHLIAQVEALVCIHHHECLGGCADYSDEFKATFHPMGPPRCKVVVDRWKNGQLHIRVKNWRAILARFFPCAHDAAIANA
;
A
#
# COMPACT_ATOMS: atom_id res chain seq x y z
N MET A 1 -22.55 6.83 -70.77
CA MET A 1 -21.65 6.36 -69.70
C MET A 1 -21.23 7.54 -68.83
N ARG A 2 -21.85 7.71 -67.65
CA ARG A 2 -21.31 8.54 -66.56
C ARG A 2 -21.76 7.85 -65.26
N ALA A 3 -20.82 7.17 -64.61
CA ALA A 3 -21.05 6.51 -63.33
C ALA A 3 -20.94 7.54 -62.21
N ALA A 4 -21.97 7.62 -61.37
CA ALA A 4 -21.94 8.41 -60.13
C ALA A 4 -21.19 7.60 -59.07
N VAL A 5 -20.09 8.14 -58.56
CA VAL A 5 -19.36 7.60 -57.42
C VAL A 5 -20.02 8.16 -56.16
N ALA A 6 -20.69 7.30 -55.40
CA ALA A 6 -21.24 7.64 -54.10
C ALA A 6 -20.13 7.51 -53.04
N THR A 7 -19.70 8.63 -52.48
CA THR A 7 -18.74 8.67 -51.37
C THR A 7 -19.43 8.27 -50.07
N LEU A 8 -19.19 7.06 -49.60
CA LEU A 8 -19.61 6.61 -48.27
C LEU A 8 -18.71 7.27 -47.21
N VAL A 9 -19.24 8.27 -46.51
CA VAL A 9 -18.63 8.82 -45.29
C VAL A 9 -18.95 7.86 -44.14
N LEU A 10 -17.97 7.06 -43.74
CA LEU A 10 -18.01 6.27 -42.51
C LEU A 10 -17.97 7.24 -41.32
N LEU A 11 -19.13 7.54 -40.74
CA LEU A 11 -19.22 8.18 -39.43
C LEU A 11 -18.73 7.15 -38.38
N ALA A 12 -17.45 7.24 -38.01
CA ALA A 12 -16.96 6.59 -36.81
C ALA A 12 -17.58 7.31 -35.61
N ILE A 13 -18.72 6.82 -35.13
CA ILE A 13 -19.29 7.23 -33.85
C ILE A 13 -18.29 6.75 -32.78
N LEU A 14 -17.45 7.67 -32.29
CA LEU A 14 -16.73 7.50 -31.04
C LEU A 14 -17.79 7.40 -29.94
N VAL A 15 -18.21 6.18 -29.62
CA VAL A 15 -18.93 5.94 -28.38
C VAL A 15 -17.94 6.23 -27.26
N VAL A 16 -18.01 7.43 -26.70
CA VAL A 16 -17.42 7.72 -25.40
C VAL A 16 -18.22 6.86 -24.42
N GLY A 17 -17.70 5.66 -24.14
CA GLY A 17 -18.30 4.73 -23.20
C GLY A 17 -18.40 5.41 -21.85
N HIS A 18 -19.61 5.82 -21.48
CA HIS A 18 -19.88 6.28 -20.12
C HIS A 18 -19.58 5.11 -19.20
N ALA A 19 -18.78 5.33 -18.15
CA ALA A 19 -18.55 4.29 -17.15
C ALA A 19 -19.90 3.92 -16.51
N GLN A 20 -20.39 2.73 -16.78
CA GLN A 20 -21.69 2.29 -16.29
C GLN A 20 -21.59 2.04 -14.79
N ARG A 21 -22.43 2.73 -14.00
CA ARG A 21 -22.49 2.50 -12.55
C ARG A 21 -23.33 1.26 -12.27
N TYR A 22 -22.66 0.13 -12.07
CA TYR A 22 -23.32 -1.08 -11.60
C TYR A 22 -23.61 -0.96 -10.10
N GLN A 23 -24.86 -1.16 -9.71
CA GLN A 23 -25.29 -1.15 -8.31
C GLN A 23 -24.89 -2.44 -7.63
N CYS A 24 -24.19 -2.36 -6.50
CA CYS A 24 -23.98 -3.53 -5.65
C CYS A 24 -25.23 -3.77 -4.80
N LYS A 25 -25.88 -4.92 -4.99
CA LYS A 25 -27.09 -5.27 -4.22
C LYS A 25 -26.73 -5.55 -2.76
N GLY A 26 -27.34 -4.81 -1.84
CA GLY A 26 -27.26 -5.06 -0.40
C GLY A 26 -26.04 -4.47 0.32
N GLU A 27 -25.13 -3.79 -0.36
CA GLU A 27 -24.02 -3.06 0.28
C GLU A 27 -24.49 -1.68 0.76
N THR A 28 -24.40 -1.44 2.07
CA THR A 28 -24.53 -0.09 2.66
C THR A 28 -23.18 0.62 2.83
N PHE A 29 -22.06 -0.11 2.68
CA PHE A 29 -20.70 0.39 2.72
C PHE A 29 -19.73 -0.55 1.99
N ARG A 30 -18.54 -0.05 1.63
CA ARG A 30 -17.45 -0.84 1.03
C ARG A 30 -16.49 -1.34 2.09
N LEU A 31 -16.33 -2.66 2.21
CA LEU A 31 -15.39 -3.30 3.14
C LEU A 31 -14.16 -3.85 2.39
N ARG A 32 -13.00 -3.26 2.63
CA ARG A 32 -11.71 -3.83 2.18
C ARG A 32 -11.26 -4.90 3.17
N LYS A 33 -10.78 -6.04 2.65
CA LYS A 33 -10.31 -7.19 3.44
C LYS A 33 -8.82 -7.44 3.18
N PRO A 34 -8.10 -8.05 4.14
CA PRO A 34 -6.74 -8.50 3.84
C PRO A 34 -6.81 -9.61 2.78
N TRP A 35 -5.82 -9.66 1.89
CA TRP A 35 -5.76 -10.63 0.80
C TRP A 35 -5.91 -12.08 1.28
N SER A 36 -5.35 -12.39 2.45
CA SER A 36 -5.41 -13.71 3.10
C SER A 36 -6.82 -14.13 3.54
N MET A 37 -7.73 -13.18 3.76
CA MET A 37 -9.12 -13.43 4.15
C MET A 37 -10.09 -13.42 2.96
N LEU A 38 -9.60 -13.20 1.73
CA LEU A 38 -10.44 -13.33 0.55
C LEU A 38 -10.74 -14.81 0.25
N THR A 39 -12.00 -15.09 -0.05
CA THR A 39 -12.41 -16.38 -0.63
C THR A 39 -11.74 -16.60 -2.00
N ALA A 40 -11.74 -17.85 -2.48
CA ALA A 40 -11.24 -18.15 -3.83
C ALA A 40 -11.99 -17.35 -4.91
N THR A 41 -13.31 -17.22 -4.78
CA THR A 41 -14.15 -16.43 -5.70
C THR A 41 -13.84 -14.94 -5.65
N GLU A 42 -13.64 -14.36 -4.46
CA GLU A 42 -13.24 -12.95 -4.34
C GLU A 42 -11.86 -12.70 -4.97
N ARG A 43 -10.90 -13.60 -4.76
CA ARG A 43 -9.57 -13.52 -5.40
C ARG A 43 -9.66 -13.59 -6.92
N ALA A 44 -10.38 -14.58 -7.44
CA ALA A 44 -10.58 -14.73 -8.89
C ALA A 44 -11.25 -13.49 -9.50
N ARG A 45 -12.29 -12.95 -8.83
CA ARG A 45 -12.96 -11.72 -9.26
C ARG A 45 -12.02 -10.52 -9.27
N HIS A 46 -11.18 -10.36 -8.26
CA HIS A 46 -10.20 -9.27 -8.22
C HIS A 46 -9.17 -9.38 -9.35
N ILE A 47 -8.61 -10.57 -9.56
CA ILE A 47 -7.65 -10.83 -10.63
C ILE A 47 -8.28 -10.55 -12.01
N ALA A 48 -9.52 -11.02 -12.23
CA ALA A 48 -10.25 -10.78 -13.47
C ALA A 48 -10.50 -9.29 -13.71
N ALA A 49 -10.97 -8.56 -12.69
CA ALA A 49 -11.23 -7.12 -12.81
C ALA A 49 -9.96 -6.32 -13.15
N VAL A 50 -8.83 -6.65 -12.53
CA VAL A 50 -7.54 -6.02 -12.85
C VAL A 50 -7.10 -6.38 -14.27
N GLY A 51 -7.25 -7.65 -14.69
CA GLY A 51 -6.97 -8.08 -16.06
C GLY A 51 -7.80 -7.35 -17.11
N ASP A 52 -9.09 -7.14 -16.85
CA ASP A 52 -9.96 -6.35 -17.71
C ASP A 52 -9.55 -4.86 -17.73
N ALA A 53 -9.18 -4.29 -16.58
CA ALA A 53 -8.70 -2.91 -16.51
C ALA A 53 -7.42 -2.70 -17.32
N MET A 54 -6.52 -3.69 -17.32
CA MET A 54 -5.30 -3.69 -18.13
C MET A 54 -5.63 -3.81 -19.62
N SER A 55 -6.53 -4.73 -19.98
CA SER A 55 -6.96 -4.96 -21.36
C SER A 55 -7.66 -3.73 -21.95
N ALA A 56 -8.46 -3.02 -21.14
CA ALA A 56 -9.11 -1.77 -21.51
C ALA A 56 -8.19 -0.54 -21.48
N GLY A 57 -6.92 -0.70 -21.05
CA GLY A 57 -5.95 0.39 -20.95
C GLY A 57 -6.14 1.33 -19.75
N TYR A 58 -7.21 1.18 -18.96
CA TYR A 58 -7.44 2.00 -17.77
C TYR A 58 -6.34 1.83 -16.73
N HIS A 59 -5.83 0.61 -16.55
CA HIS A 59 -4.74 0.37 -15.61
C HIS A 59 -3.52 1.22 -15.96
N HIS A 60 -3.13 1.29 -17.24
CA HIS A 60 -2.01 2.12 -17.70
C HIS A 60 -2.26 3.62 -17.45
N ARG A 61 -3.50 4.10 -17.59
CA ARG A 61 -3.83 5.50 -17.27
C ARG A 61 -3.63 5.84 -15.79
N PHE A 62 -3.91 4.91 -14.89
CA PHE A 62 -3.59 5.09 -13.46
C PHE A 62 -2.09 5.06 -13.20
N VAL A 63 -1.32 4.25 -13.93
CA VAL A 63 0.16 4.30 -13.86
C VAL A 63 0.68 5.65 -14.35
N GLU A 64 0.23 6.11 -15.51
CA GLU A 64 0.57 7.42 -16.07
C GLU A 64 0.30 8.55 -15.06
N MET A 65 -0.85 8.48 -14.37
CA MET A 65 -1.21 9.47 -13.36
C MET A 65 -0.28 9.47 -12.15
N HIS A 66 0.17 8.30 -11.69
CA HIS A 66 1.06 8.20 -10.54
C HIS A 66 2.51 8.58 -10.87
N THR A 67 2.94 8.36 -12.11
CA THR A 67 4.31 8.66 -12.56
C THR A 67 4.48 10.00 -13.26
N GLU A 68 3.40 10.74 -13.51
CA GLU A 68 3.46 12.10 -14.05
C GLU A 68 4.19 13.01 -13.04
N PRO A 69 5.24 13.76 -13.45
CA PRO A 69 6.11 14.48 -12.51
C PRO A 69 5.44 15.37 -11.47
N GLN A 70 4.39 16.12 -11.82
CA GLN A 70 3.70 16.98 -10.86
C GLN A 70 2.87 16.16 -9.87
N SER A 71 2.19 15.13 -10.39
CA SER A 71 1.39 14.19 -9.61
C SER A 71 2.25 13.35 -8.68
N GLU A 72 3.40 12.86 -9.15
CA GLU A 72 4.38 12.08 -8.40
C GLU A 72 4.95 12.90 -7.24
N CYS A 73 5.28 14.17 -7.48
CA CYS A 73 5.77 15.09 -6.45
C CYS A 73 4.73 15.29 -5.33
N GLU A 74 3.46 15.51 -5.66
CA GLU A 74 2.40 15.61 -4.65
C GLU A 74 2.12 14.25 -3.96
N ALA A 75 2.18 13.15 -4.72
CA ALA A 75 1.94 11.78 -4.23
C ALA A 75 3.02 11.31 -3.24
N HIS A 76 4.27 11.76 -3.38
CA HIS A 76 5.37 11.35 -2.51
C HIS A 76 5.90 12.48 -1.61
N GLY A 77 5.20 13.62 -1.58
CA GLY A 77 5.44 14.70 -0.63
C GLY A 77 4.73 14.50 0.72
N CYS A 78 4.53 15.60 1.45
CA CYS A 78 3.85 15.59 2.75
C CYS A 78 2.36 15.19 2.68
N MET A 79 1.78 15.18 1.47
CA MET A 79 0.39 14.84 1.20
C MET A 79 0.18 13.37 0.79
N PHE A 80 1.22 12.55 0.93
CA PHE A 80 1.27 11.15 0.50
C PHE A 80 -0.02 10.38 0.75
N ILE A 81 -0.52 10.41 1.99
CA ILE A 81 -1.67 9.59 2.36
C ILE A 81 -2.96 10.09 1.70
N TYR A 82 -3.17 11.40 1.65
CA TYR A 82 -4.36 12.01 1.08
C TYR A 82 -4.46 11.78 -0.42
N TRP A 83 -3.31 11.92 -1.10
CA TRP A 83 -3.20 11.66 -2.53
C TRP A 83 -3.51 10.19 -2.85
N HIS A 84 -2.83 9.26 -2.17
CA HIS A 84 -3.02 7.83 -2.42
C HIS A 84 -4.42 7.33 -2.02
N ARG A 85 -5.05 7.89 -0.98
CA ARG A 85 -6.45 7.55 -0.64
C ARG A 85 -7.40 7.86 -1.79
N LYS A 86 -7.28 9.05 -2.39
CA LYS A 86 -8.10 9.45 -3.53
C LYS A 86 -7.78 8.59 -4.77
N PHE A 87 -6.51 8.25 -4.98
CA PHE A 87 -6.08 7.32 -6.03
C PHE A 87 -6.76 5.95 -5.89
N LEU A 88 -6.76 5.36 -4.69
CA LEU A 88 -7.37 4.06 -4.41
C LEU A 88 -8.88 4.07 -4.64
N LEU A 89 -9.57 5.15 -4.25
CA LEU A 89 -11.01 5.27 -4.47
C LEU A 89 -11.35 5.41 -5.95
N GLY A 90 -10.58 6.20 -6.70
CA GLY A 90 -10.72 6.28 -8.16
C GLY A 90 -10.46 4.93 -8.84
N TYR A 91 -9.42 4.21 -8.40
CA TYR A 91 -9.09 2.90 -8.95
C TYR A 91 -10.16 1.85 -8.63
N GLU A 92 -10.69 1.86 -7.41
CA GLU A 92 -11.81 0.98 -7.01
C GLU A 92 -13.09 1.31 -7.80
N ASN A 93 -13.41 2.59 -8.00
CA ASN A 93 -14.54 3.02 -8.84
C ASN A 93 -14.38 2.53 -10.28
N MET A 94 -13.17 2.63 -10.84
CA MET A 94 -12.86 2.13 -12.18
C MET A 94 -13.12 0.63 -12.26
N LEU A 95 -12.56 -0.19 -11.36
CA LEU A 95 -12.79 -1.65 -11.37
C LEU A 95 -14.27 -2.01 -11.28
N ARG A 96 -15.02 -1.35 -10.37
CA ARG A 96 -16.46 -1.59 -10.18
C ARG A 96 -17.30 -1.20 -11.39
N SER A 97 -16.79 -0.38 -12.29
CA SER A 97 -17.50 0.10 -13.49
C SER A 97 -17.29 -0.76 -14.73
N LEU A 98 -16.37 -1.72 -14.72
CA LEU A 98 -16.03 -2.49 -15.93
C LEU A 98 -17.12 -3.52 -16.28
N LYS A 99 -17.65 -4.23 -15.29
CA LYS A 99 -18.68 -5.27 -15.47
C LYS A 99 -19.64 -5.36 -14.28
N PRO A 100 -20.89 -5.83 -14.48
CA PRO A 100 -21.85 -6.04 -13.39
C PRO A 100 -21.34 -6.95 -12.28
N GLU A 101 -20.53 -7.96 -12.62
CA GLU A 101 -19.91 -8.89 -11.67
C GLU A 101 -18.89 -8.23 -10.74
N TYR A 102 -18.35 -7.05 -11.09
CA TYR A 102 -17.43 -6.28 -10.25
C TYR A 102 -18.13 -5.19 -9.46
N ALA A 103 -19.46 -5.06 -9.57
CA ALA A 103 -20.23 -3.99 -8.92
C ALA A 103 -19.97 -3.88 -7.41
N CYS A 104 -19.64 -5.00 -6.74
CA CYS A 104 -19.37 -5.11 -5.31
C CYS A 104 -17.88 -5.27 -4.97
N LEU A 105 -16.97 -5.13 -5.94
CA LEU A 105 -15.54 -5.32 -5.70
C LEU A 105 -15.02 -4.22 -4.77
N THR A 106 -14.17 -4.61 -3.83
CA THR A 106 -13.35 -3.69 -3.02
C THR A 106 -11.88 -4.04 -3.18
N LEU A 107 -11.01 -3.06 -2.97
CA LEU A 107 -9.57 -3.30 -3.02
C LEU A 107 -9.11 -4.10 -1.79
N PRO A 108 -8.39 -5.21 -1.96
CA PRO A 108 -7.75 -5.87 -0.86
C PRO A 108 -6.48 -5.14 -0.43
N TYR A 109 -5.99 -5.47 0.77
CA TYR A 109 -4.72 -5.00 1.28
C TYR A 109 -3.83 -6.16 1.75
N TRP A 110 -2.53 -5.94 1.86
CA TRP A 110 -1.61 -6.89 2.49
C TRP A 110 -1.37 -6.46 3.93
N ASP A 111 -1.85 -7.28 4.87
CA ASP A 111 -1.67 -7.05 6.31
C ASP A 111 -0.22 -7.37 6.73
N TYR A 112 0.69 -6.44 6.44
CA TYR A 112 2.11 -6.63 6.73
C TYR A 112 2.37 -6.72 8.24
N ALA A 113 1.56 -6.07 9.08
CA ALA A 113 1.73 -6.07 10.53
C ALA A 113 1.47 -7.46 11.14
N THR A 114 0.41 -8.13 10.71
CA THR A 114 0.14 -9.52 11.15
C THR A 114 1.14 -10.49 10.55
N LEU A 115 1.54 -10.27 9.28
CA LEU A 115 2.50 -11.15 8.61
C LEU A 115 3.92 -11.04 9.20
N SER A 116 4.37 -9.84 9.54
CA SER A 116 5.68 -9.61 10.19
C SER A 116 5.68 -10.19 11.60
N SER A 117 4.65 -9.93 12.42
CA SER A 117 4.55 -10.47 13.77
C SER A 117 4.43 -12.01 13.79
N SER A 118 3.75 -12.62 12.82
CA SER A 118 3.66 -14.09 12.69
C SER A 118 5.00 -14.72 12.27
N PHE A 119 5.76 -14.05 11.40
CA PHE A 119 7.09 -14.46 11.01
C PHE A 119 8.07 -14.39 12.20
N VAL A 120 8.02 -13.31 12.98
CA VAL A 120 8.88 -13.09 14.15
C VAL A 120 8.52 -14.00 15.32
N SER A 121 7.23 -14.29 15.54
CA SER A 121 6.78 -15.14 16.65
C SER A 121 6.97 -16.65 16.42
N GLY A 122 7.51 -17.07 15.27
CA GLY A 122 7.69 -18.48 14.94
C GLY A 122 6.37 -19.28 14.88
N MET A 123 5.22 -18.61 14.83
CA MET A 123 3.91 -19.24 14.84
C MET A 123 3.69 -19.96 13.50
N ARG A 124 4.00 -21.26 13.47
CA ARG A 124 3.62 -22.18 12.38
C ARG A 124 2.10 -22.26 12.27
N ARG A 125 1.50 -21.37 11.49
CA ARG A 125 0.26 -21.70 10.77
C ARG A 125 0.56 -21.82 9.28
N THR A 126 0.83 -23.08 8.90
CA THR A 126 0.57 -23.68 7.58
C THR A 126 1.02 -22.90 6.34
N ARG A 127 2.08 -23.39 5.68
CA ARG A 127 2.46 -23.14 4.28
C ARG A 127 2.44 -21.67 3.86
N GLY A 128 3.38 -20.89 4.40
CA GLY A 128 3.68 -19.53 3.95
C GLY A 128 5.17 -19.35 3.66
N HIS A 129 5.78 -20.23 2.85
CA HIS A 129 7.12 -19.95 2.32
C HIS A 129 7.01 -18.70 1.43
N ASN A 130 7.81 -17.67 1.71
CA ASN A 130 7.92 -16.37 1.02
C ASN A 130 6.89 -15.26 1.32
N VAL A 131 6.32 -15.16 2.52
CA VAL A 131 5.24 -14.17 2.78
C VAL A 131 5.65 -12.69 2.76
N LEU A 132 6.93 -12.32 2.95
CA LEU A 132 7.34 -10.91 2.87
C LEU A 132 7.64 -10.40 1.45
N ILE A 133 7.82 -11.29 0.45
CA ILE A 133 8.25 -10.90 -0.92
C ILE A 133 7.56 -11.72 -2.03
N GLY A 134 6.96 -12.86 -1.71
CA GLY A 134 6.47 -13.87 -2.65
C GLY A 134 5.17 -13.51 -3.37
N PRO A 135 4.06 -13.18 -2.68
CA PRO A 135 2.81 -12.80 -3.37
C PRO A 135 2.94 -11.45 -4.09
N ALA A 136 3.90 -10.63 -3.69
CA ALA A 136 4.14 -9.32 -4.28
C ALA A 136 4.47 -9.42 -5.78
N ARG A 137 5.16 -10.44 -6.26
CA ARG A 137 5.58 -10.49 -7.69
C ARG A 137 4.49 -10.90 -8.69
N PHE A 138 3.33 -11.39 -8.26
CA PHE A 138 2.27 -11.90 -9.15
C PHE A 138 1.38 -10.81 -9.76
N LEU A 139 1.42 -9.61 -9.20
CA LEU A 139 0.78 -8.42 -9.75
C LEU A 139 1.87 -7.58 -10.45
N ASN A 140 1.58 -6.86 -11.54
CA ASN A 140 2.54 -5.89 -12.07
C ASN A 140 2.92 -4.87 -10.95
N SER A 141 4.00 -4.09 -11.13
CA SER A 141 4.45 -3.11 -10.12
C SER A 141 3.33 -2.16 -9.64
N SER A 142 2.36 -1.89 -10.50
CA SER A 142 1.29 -0.94 -10.29
C SER A 142 0.06 -1.54 -9.59
N ALA A 143 -0.26 -2.82 -9.80
CA ALA A 143 -1.29 -3.54 -9.08
C ALA A 143 -0.78 -3.97 -7.68
N ARG A 144 0.53 -4.25 -7.53
CA ARG A 144 1.19 -4.27 -6.22
C ARG A 144 0.99 -2.97 -5.46
N HIS A 145 1.25 -1.85 -6.13
CA HIS A 145 1.16 -0.52 -5.55
C HIS A 145 -0.24 -0.27 -4.97
N VAL A 146 -1.31 -0.66 -5.69
CA VAL A 146 -2.69 -0.54 -5.20
C VAL A 146 -2.91 -1.31 -3.88
N VAL A 147 -2.49 -2.58 -3.79
CA VAL A 147 -2.68 -3.41 -2.59
C VAL A 147 -1.82 -2.93 -1.42
N GLN A 148 -0.61 -2.46 -1.69
CA GLN A 148 0.29 -1.88 -0.67
C GLN A 148 -0.26 -0.56 -0.11
N GLN A 149 -0.73 0.34 -0.98
CA GLN A 149 -1.30 1.62 -0.54
C GLN A 149 -2.62 1.43 0.20
N ALA A 150 -3.39 0.37 -0.10
CA ALA A 150 -4.60 0.04 0.65
C ALA A 150 -4.33 -0.32 2.12
N GLU A 151 -3.17 -0.93 2.44
CA GLU A 151 -2.74 -1.16 3.82
C GLU A 151 -2.35 0.14 4.51
N ILE A 152 -1.56 0.99 3.83
CA ILE A 152 -1.14 2.27 4.40
C ILE A 152 -2.36 3.17 4.67
N ASP A 153 -3.38 3.12 3.80
CA ASP A 153 -4.65 3.79 4.01
C ASP A 153 -5.41 3.26 5.24
N LEU A 154 -5.35 1.94 5.49
CA LEU A 154 -5.89 1.33 6.71
C LEU A 154 -5.15 1.83 7.96
N MET A 155 -3.82 1.88 7.94
CA MET A 155 -3.02 2.41 9.06
C MET A 155 -3.38 3.87 9.36
N HIS A 156 -3.52 4.70 8.32
CA HIS A 156 -3.94 6.08 8.49
C HIS A 156 -5.37 6.19 9.03
N ARG A 157 -6.27 5.28 8.65
CA ARG A 157 -7.62 5.20 9.23
C ARG A 157 -7.57 4.86 10.72
N ILE A 158 -6.66 3.98 11.15
CA ILE A 158 -6.44 3.67 12.57
C ILE A 158 -5.89 4.90 13.30
N TYR A 159 -4.90 5.58 12.73
CA TYR A 159 -4.34 6.83 13.29
C TYR A 159 -5.42 7.91 13.45
N PHE A 160 -6.21 8.16 12.40
CA PHE A 160 -7.31 9.14 12.45
C PHE A 160 -8.33 8.80 13.53
N LYS A 161 -8.55 7.52 13.77
CA LYS A 161 -9.48 7.06 14.79
C LYS A 161 -8.92 7.18 16.21
N CYS A 162 -7.63 6.91 16.41
CA CYS A 162 -7.05 6.83 17.74
C CYS A 162 -6.38 8.12 18.21
N VAL A 163 -5.92 8.97 17.30
CA VAL A 163 -5.14 10.18 17.62
C VAL A 163 -5.89 11.46 17.25
N VAL A 164 -6.68 11.41 16.17
CA VAL A 164 -7.34 12.60 15.61
C VAL A 164 -8.80 12.72 16.04
N ALA A 165 -9.54 11.60 16.09
CA ALA A 165 -10.93 11.59 16.49
C ALA A 165 -11.09 12.03 17.95
N ASP A 166 -12.13 12.81 18.22
CA ASP A 166 -12.52 13.21 19.55
C ASP A 166 -12.75 11.96 20.41
N THR A 167 -12.05 11.84 21.54
CA THR A 167 -12.06 10.65 22.41
C THR A 167 -13.38 10.50 23.19
N VAL A 168 -14.34 11.40 22.98
CA VAL A 168 -15.67 11.35 23.58
C VAL A 168 -16.43 10.10 23.09
N PRO A 169 -16.78 9.16 23.98
CA PRO A 169 -17.56 7.98 23.63
C PRO A 169 -18.86 8.36 22.91
N GLY A 170 -19.09 7.77 21.73
CA GLY A 170 -20.29 8.02 20.91
C GLY A 170 -20.12 9.04 19.78
N ARG A 171 -18.97 9.69 19.64
CA ARG A 171 -18.66 10.60 18.52
C ARG A 171 -17.65 9.99 17.56
N VAL A 172 -18.11 9.13 16.65
CA VAL A 172 -17.29 8.65 15.53
C VAL A 172 -17.23 9.74 14.44
N PRO A 173 -16.06 9.95 13.81
CA PRO A 173 -15.21 11.12 14.04
C PRO A 173 -15.83 12.44 13.56
N VAL A 174 -15.81 13.52 14.34
CA VAL A 174 -16.12 14.82 13.73
C VAL A 174 -15.18 15.91 14.22
N LEU A 175 -13.92 15.85 13.76
CA LEU A 175 -13.36 17.12 13.31
C LEU A 175 -14.33 17.66 12.27
N SER A 176 -14.91 18.85 12.53
CA SER A 176 -15.75 19.52 11.53
C SER A 176 -14.95 19.74 10.25
N ASP A 177 -15.65 19.98 9.13
CA ASP A 177 -14.98 20.41 7.90
C ASP A 177 -14.12 21.66 8.13
N SER A 178 -14.50 22.55 9.06
CA SER A 178 -13.68 23.68 9.47
C SER A 178 -12.42 23.26 10.23
N ALA A 179 -12.52 22.33 11.19
CA ALA A 179 -11.36 21.85 11.94
C ALA A 179 -10.36 21.10 11.03
N LYS A 180 -10.86 20.36 10.03
CA LYS A 180 -10.01 19.66 9.04
C LYS A 180 -9.22 20.60 8.14
N ARG A 181 -9.64 21.85 8.00
CA ARG A 181 -8.90 22.88 7.24
C ARG A 181 -7.74 23.48 8.03
N SER A 182 -7.65 23.20 9.33
CA SER A 182 -6.60 23.76 10.19
C SER A 182 -5.23 23.27 9.76
N GLU A 183 -4.45 24.15 9.15
CA GLU A 183 -3.07 23.85 8.75
C GLU A 183 -2.08 23.92 9.91
N SER A 184 -2.54 24.36 11.09
CA SER A 184 -1.75 24.35 12.33
C SER A 184 -1.94 23.06 13.14
N ASP A 185 -2.92 22.22 12.82
CA ASP A 185 -3.10 20.91 13.48
C ASP A 185 -2.12 19.89 12.87
N THR A 186 -0.97 19.73 13.54
CA THR A 186 0.13 18.86 13.10
C THR A 186 -0.23 17.37 13.06
N ARG A 187 -1.36 16.96 13.63
CA ARG A 187 -1.86 15.58 13.54
C ARG A 187 -2.42 15.27 12.15
N ILE A 188 -2.99 16.27 11.49
CA ILE A 188 -3.67 16.11 10.19
C ILE A 188 -3.01 16.89 9.07
N TRP A 189 -2.15 17.85 9.37
CA TRP A 189 -1.54 18.71 8.37
C TRP A 189 -0.04 18.83 8.55
N ARG A 190 0.67 18.80 7.42
CA ARG A 190 2.07 19.18 7.31
C ARG A 190 2.24 20.00 6.05
N SER A 191 3.08 21.03 6.10
CA SER A 191 3.32 21.90 4.94
C SER A 191 4.38 21.31 4.02
N CYS A 192 4.14 21.35 2.71
CA CYS A 192 5.12 21.08 1.67
C CYS A 192 4.77 21.88 0.40
N VAL A 193 5.72 21.91 -0.53
CA VAL A 193 5.61 22.60 -1.80
C VAL A 193 5.27 21.63 -2.93
N ARG A 194 4.62 22.15 -3.96
CA ARG A 194 4.41 21.48 -5.25
C ARG A 194 5.68 21.47 -6.08
N TYR A 195 5.61 20.76 -7.20
CA TYR A 195 6.63 20.80 -8.26
C TYR A 195 6.95 22.23 -8.75
N ASN A 196 5.95 23.12 -8.78
CA ASN A 196 6.12 24.53 -9.16
C ASN A 196 6.45 25.45 -7.97
N GLU A 197 6.93 24.90 -6.86
CA GLU A 197 7.36 25.61 -5.64
C GLU A 197 6.24 26.30 -4.84
N THR A 198 4.98 26.23 -5.29
CA THR A 198 3.86 26.77 -4.51
C THR A 198 3.54 25.90 -3.30
N THR A 199 3.22 26.52 -2.17
CA THR A 199 2.81 25.81 -0.96
C THR A 199 1.44 25.15 -1.14
N ILE A 200 1.33 23.87 -0.76
CA ILE A 200 0.06 23.17 -0.72
C ILE A 200 -0.75 23.64 0.49
N ARG A 201 -2.03 23.97 0.28
CA ARG A 201 -3.01 24.36 1.30
C ARG A 201 -4.04 23.25 1.52
N SER A 202 -4.66 23.23 2.70
CA SER A 202 -5.68 22.22 3.04
C SER A 202 -6.91 22.27 2.15
N THR A 203 -7.21 23.45 1.61
CA THR A 203 -8.33 23.71 0.69
C THR A 203 -8.00 23.44 -0.77
N ASP A 204 -6.73 23.24 -1.11
CA ASP A 204 -6.33 23.05 -2.50
C ASP A 204 -6.84 21.72 -3.06
N PRO A 205 -7.16 21.66 -4.36
CA PRO A 205 -7.48 20.41 -5.00
C PRO A 205 -6.26 19.48 -4.96
N VAL A 206 -6.51 18.19 -4.69
CA VAL A 206 -5.52 17.13 -4.87
C VAL A 206 -5.26 16.97 -6.36
N LEU A 207 -4.08 17.41 -6.81
CA LEU A 207 -3.69 17.42 -8.22
C LEU A 207 -3.40 15.99 -8.68
N MET A 208 -4.11 15.56 -9.72
CA MET A 208 -3.96 14.24 -10.31
C MET A 208 -4.03 14.36 -11.82
N LEU A 209 -2.87 14.43 -12.46
CA LEU A 209 -2.76 14.64 -13.89
C LEU A 209 -2.52 13.32 -14.60
N ALA A 210 -3.36 12.99 -15.59
CA ALA A 210 -3.19 11.79 -16.40
C ALA A 210 -2.93 12.16 -17.87
N GLY A 211 -2.13 11.36 -18.54
CA GLY A 211 -1.84 11.50 -19.97
C GLY A 211 -0.52 10.84 -20.35
N GLN A 212 -0.44 10.35 -21.58
CA GLN A 212 0.76 9.69 -22.11
C GLN A 212 1.96 10.63 -22.15
N TYR A 213 3.16 10.06 -22.22
CA TYR A 213 4.39 10.82 -22.43
C TYR A 213 4.27 11.72 -23.67
N ASN A 214 4.72 12.98 -23.58
CA ASN A 214 4.55 14.03 -24.60
C ASN A 214 3.12 14.42 -25.02
N GLN A 215 2.08 13.92 -24.35
CA GLN A 215 0.70 14.37 -24.54
C GLN A 215 0.30 15.41 -23.48
N VAL A 216 -0.76 16.17 -23.78
CA VAL A 216 -1.39 17.08 -22.82
C VAL A 216 -1.81 16.30 -21.58
N LYS A 217 -1.44 16.81 -20.42
CA LYS A 217 -1.79 16.26 -19.12
C LYS A 217 -3.10 16.88 -18.66
N ILE A 218 -4.07 16.05 -18.32
CA ILE A 218 -5.42 16.50 -17.96
C ILE A 218 -5.72 16.04 -16.53
N ASP A 219 -6.18 16.97 -15.70
CA ASP A 219 -6.64 16.67 -14.35
C ASP A 219 -7.81 15.68 -14.38
N VAL A 220 -7.80 14.69 -13.49
CA VAL A 220 -8.84 13.65 -13.42
C VAL A 220 -10.25 14.19 -13.17
N HIS A 221 -10.41 15.42 -12.67
CA HIS A 221 -11.75 16.03 -12.53
C HIS A 221 -12.12 16.98 -13.68
N ASN A 222 -11.30 17.09 -14.72
CA ASN A 222 -11.72 17.73 -15.95
C ASN A 222 -12.65 16.77 -16.71
N PRO A 223 -13.86 17.18 -17.15
CA PRO A 223 -14.77 16.34 -17.93
C PRO A 223 -14.17 15.73 -19.21
N SER A 224 -13.12 16.34 -19.75
CA SER A 224 -12.39 15.83 -20.91
C SER A 224 -11.40 14.71 -20.58
N SER A 225 -11.16 14.45 -19.29
CA SER A 225 -10.27 13.38 -18.85
C SER A 225 -10.91 12.02 -19.10
N PRO A 226 -10.18 11.03 -19.66
CA PRO A 226 -10.68 9.66 -19.78
C PRO A 226 -10.89 8.99 -18.41
N LEU A 227 -10.37 9.58 -17.32
CA LEU A 227 -10.57 9.10 -15.95
C LEU A 227 -11.72 9.82 -15.22
N TYR A 228 -12.35 10.82 -15.84
CA TYR A 228 -13.34 11.69 -15.20
C TYR A 228 -14.43 10.93 -14.48
N GLU A 229 -15.00 9.92 -15.14
CA GLU A 229 -16.12 9.15 -14.61
C GLU A 229 -15.80 8.44 -13.27
N PHE A 230 -14.53 8.12 -13.02
CA PHE A 230 -14.08 7.43 -11.81
C PHE A 230 -13.81 8.39 -10.64
N PHE A 231 -13.55 9.66 -10.95
CA PHE A 231 -13.17 10.68 -9.96
C PHE A 231 -14.21 11.78 -9.75
N LYS A 232 -15.19 11.96 -10.65
CA LYS A 232 -16.12 13.11 -10.62
C LYS A 232 -16.88 13.31 -9.31
N ASP A 233 -17.21 12.21 -8.61
CA ASP A 233 -17.92 12.24 -7.33
C ASP A 233 -16.98 12.27 -6.12
N LEU A 234 -15.66 12.15 -6.33
CA LEU A 234 -14.69 12.21 -5.24
C LEU A 234 -14.45 13.67 -4.83
N PRO A 235 -14.28 13.95 -3.53
CA PRO A 235 -13.86 15.26 -3.06
C PRO A 235 -12.58 15.74 -3.71
N ARG A 236 -12.57 17.02 -4.06
CA ARG A 236 -11.43 17.66 -4.71
C ARG A 236 -10.34 18.06 -3.72
N ALA A 237 -10.72 18.69 -2.61
CA ALA A 237 -9.79 19.31 -1.66
C ALA A 237 -9.15 18.31 -0.70
N TYR A 238 -7.88 18.55 -0.34
CA TYR A 238 -7.12 17.71 0.60
C TYR A 238 -7.88 17.45 1.91
N TYR A 239 -8.39 18.50 2.57
CA TYR A 239 -9.10 18.36 3.84
C TYR A 239 -10.35 17.45 3.77
N LYS A 240 -10.96 17.30 2.58
CA LYS A 240 -12.11 16.42 2.36
C LYS A 240 -11.74 14.98 2.06
N THR A 241 -10.47 14.71 1.75
CA THR A 241 -10.00 13.32 1.61
C THR A 241 -9.79 12.64 2.97
N ALA A 242 -9.75 13.42 4.06
CA ALA A 242 -9.80 12.91 5.42
C ALA A 242 -11.17 12.29 5.80
N THR A 243 -12.24 12.57 5.03
CA THR A 243 -13.65 12.34 5.41
C THR A 243 -14.39 11.23 4.67
N PHE A 244 -13.74 10.33 3.94
CA PHE A 244 -14.45 9.23 3.25
C PHE A 244 -15.13 8.18 4.18
N LEU A 245 -15.44 8.54 5.42
CA LEU A 245 -15.82 7.66 6.51
C LEU A 245 -17.20 8.06 7.05
N GLN A 246 -18.27 7.60 6.39
CA GLN A 246 -19.50 7.31 7.13
C GLN A 246 -19.28 6.00 7.89
N SER A 247 -19.45 6.04 9.22
CA SER A 247 -19.57 4.84 10.02
C SER A 247 -20.89 4.18 9.66
N ALA A 248 -20.86 3.10 8.89
CA ALA A 248 -21.95 2.13 8.95
C ALA A 248 -21.98 1.61 10.38
N GLY A 249 -23.11 1.80 11.07
CA GLY A 249 -23.36 1.23 12.38
C GLY A 249 -23.28 -0.28 12.30
N SER A 250 -22.09 -0.82 12.53
CA SER A 250 -21.92 -2.24 12.80
C SER A 250 -22.41 -2.50 14.21
N SER A 251 -23.33 -3.44 14.37
CA SER A 251 -23.76 -3.95 15.69
C SER A 251 -22.62 -4.65 16.44
N THR A 252 -21.48 -4.90 15.80
CA THR A 252 -20.24 -5.34 16.44
C THR A 252 -19.40 -4.14 16.89
N ASN A 253 -19.68 -3.69 18.11
CA ASN A 253 -18.99 -2.64 18.85
C ASN A 253 -18.93 -1.27 18.11
N PRO A 254 -19.99 -0.44 18.23
CA PRO A 254 -20.08 0.86 17.57
C PRO A 254 -19.08 1.89 18.13
N SER A 255 -18.44 1.64 19.27
CA SER A 255 -17.56 2.62 19.89
C SER A 255 -16.12 2.48 19.42
N TYR A 256 -15.57 1.26 19.27
CA TYR A 256 -14.12 1.04 19.11
C TYR A 256 -13.25 1.83 20.14
N VAL A 257 -13.86 2.41 21.17
CA VAL A 257 -13.21 3.16 22.25
C VAL A 257 -12.25 2.21 22.99
N ASP A 258 -12.54 0.91 22.92
CA ASP A 258 -11.71 -0.19 23.46
C ASP A 258 -10.73 -0.81 22.45
N ARG A 259 -10.43 -0.18 21.29
CA ARG A 259 -9.38 -0.64 20.36
C ARG A 259 -8.24 0.33 20.16
N CYS A 260 -8.42 1.60 20.52
CA CYS A 260 -7.31 2.52 20.76
C CYS A 260 -6.75 2.28 22.17
N VAL A 261 -6.62 1.00 22.52
CA VAL A 261 -5.95 0.60 23.74
C VAL A 261 -4.48 0.80 23.46
N ASP A 262 -3.80 1.41 24.41
CA ASP A 262 -2.38 1.18 24.57
C ASP A 262 -2.22 -0.32 24.85
N ARG A 263 -2.21 -1.12 23.77
CA ARG A 263 -2.00 -2.56 23.87
C ARG A 263 -0.62 -2.67 24.51
N PRO A 264 -0.50 -3.32 25.69
CA PRO A 264 0.81 -3.71 26.17
C PRO A 264 1.44 -4.53 25.05
N ARG A 265 2.53 -4.01 24.48
CA ARG A 265 3.25 -4.68 23.41
C ARG A 265 3.49 -6.12 23.84
N LEU A 266 3.23 -7.09 22.98
CA LEU A 266 3.60 -8.47 23.25
C LEU A 266 5.11 -8.51 23.52
N ALA A 267 5.55 -9.49 24.31
CA ALA A 267 6.97 -9.67 24.59
C ALA A 267 7.80 -9.67 23.30
N CYS A 268 7.33 -10.30 22.21
CA CYS A 268 8.01 -10.26 20.91
C CYS A 268 8.09 -8.86 20.28
N GLU A 269 7.03 -8.04 20.39
CA GLU A 269 6.99 -6.66 19.89
C GLU A 269 7.90 -5.73 20.72
N VAL A 270 7.96 -5.94 22.04
CA VAL A 270 8.91 -5.24 22.92
C VAL A 270 10.35 -5.59 22.54
N THR A 271 10.61 -6.88 22.32
CA THR A 271 11.93 -7.38 21.93
C THR A 271 12.37 -6.83 20.57
N GLU A 272 11.47 -6.80 19.59
CA GLU A 272 11.73 -6.21 18.27
C GLU A 272 12.04 -4.72 18.37
N GLN A 273 11.20 -3.94 19.06
CA GLN A 273 11.49 -2.52 19.27
C GLN A 273 12.84 -2.35 19.98
N SER A 274 13.10 -3.12 21.03
CA SER A 274 14.35 -2.99 21.79
C SER A 274 15.59 -3.26 20.93
N PHE A 275 15.49 -4.16 19.95
CA PHE A 275 16.54 -4.38 18.96
C PHE A 275 16.69 -3.19 18.00
N LEU A 276 15.58 -2.64 17.48
CA LEU A 276 15.62 -1.47 16.60
C LEU A 276 16.14 -0.21 17.31
N ASP A 277 15.75 0.01 18.57
CA ASP A 277 16.24 1.10 19.41
C ASP A 277 17.73 0.93 19.68
N TYR A 278 18.18 -0.30 19.99
CA TYR A 278 19.61 -0.60 20.14
C TYR A 278 20.39 -0.26 18.87
N MET A 279 19.92 -0.71 17.71
CA MET A 279 20.56 -0.44 16.42
C MET A 279 20.55 1.06 16.08
N SER A 280 19.49 1.77 16.42
CA SER A 280 19.38 3.22 16.25
C SER A 280 20.37 3.98 17.13
N ASN A 281 20.57 3.54 18.38
CA ASN A 281 21.58 4.10 19.27
C ASN A 281 23.00 3.86 18.75
N VAL A 282 23.29 2.63 18.28
CA VAL A 282 24.58 2.31 17.64
C VAL A 282 24.82 3.17 16.40
N ALA A 283 23.78 3.42 15.61
CA ALA A 283 23.87 4.31 14.46
C ALA A 283 24.19 5.76 14.88
N GLY A 284 23.52 6.26 15.93
CA GLY A 284 23.77 7.60 16.49
C GLY A 284 25.21 7.76 17.00
N GLU A 285 25.69 6.82 17.82
CA GLU A 285 27.06 6.83 18.36
C GLU A 285 28.14 6.78 17.28
N ARG A 286 27.83 6.17 16.13
CA ARG A 286 28.77 5.98 15.02
C ARG A 286 28.57 6.93 13.85
N GLY A 287 27.63 7.87 13.97
CA GLY A 287 27.31 8.83 12.91
C GLY A 287 26.84 8.17 11.61
N TRP A 288 26.11 7.05 11.69
CA TRP A 288 25.59 6.36 10.51
C TRP A 288 24.44 7.14 9.88
N SER A 289 24.37 7.11 8.54
CA SER A 289 23.17 7.55 7.82
C SER A 289 22.02 6.56 8.05
N HIS A 290 20.80 7.02 7.81
CA HIS A 290 19.60 6.18 7.87
C HIS A 290 19.71 4.96 6.94
N ASP A 291 20.21 5.15 5.72
CA ASP A 291 20.42 4.06 4.75
C ASP A 291 21.43 3.02 5.25
N HIS A 292 22.49 3.47 5.95
CA HIS A 292 23.47 2.56 6.52
C HIS A 292 22.87 1.76 7.68
N LEU A 293 22.06 2.39 8.53
CA LEU A 293 21.32 1.71 9.60
C LEU A 293 20.39 0.62 9.01
N ILE A 294 19.57 0.97 8.01
CA ILE A 294 18.67 0.02 7.35
C ILE A 294 19.45 -1.16 6.77
N ALA A 295 20.56 -0.89 6.07
CA ALA A 295 21.37 -1.96 5.48
C ALA A 295 21.96 -2.91 6.53
N GLN A 296 22.39 -2.40 7.68
CA GLN A 296 22.92 -3.22 8.77
C GLN A 296 21.83 -4.05 9.45
N VAL A 297 20.65 -3.47 9.69
CA VAL A 297 19.49 -4.18 10.24
C VAL A 297 19.02 -5.28 9.27
N GLU A 298 18.86 -4.95 7.99
CA GLU A 298 18.50 -5.92 6.94
C GLU A 298 19.47 -7.11 6.90
N ALA A 299 20.77 -6.82 6.96
CA ALA A 299 21.79 -7.86 6.98
C ALA A 299 21.66 -8.79 8.19
N LEU A 300 21.51 -8.23 9.39
CA LEU A 300 21.35 -9.02 10.61
C LEU A 300 20.10 -9.90 10.56
N VAL A 301 18.97 -9.36 10.11
CA VAL A 301 17.70 -10.11 9.99
C VAL A 301 17.82 -11.23 8.96
N CYS A 302 18.40 -10.96 7.78
CA CYS A 302 18.57 -11.98 6.74
C CYS A 302 19.56 -13.08 7.13
N ILE A 303 20.64 -12.74 7.85
CA ILE A 303 21.60 -13.73 8.37
C ILE A 303 20.94 -14.58 9.47
N HIS A 304 20.19 -13.97 10.38
CA HIS A 304 19.44 -14.71 11.40
C HIS A 304 18.43 -15.67 10.77
N HIS A 305 17.67 -15.24 9.77
CA HIS A 305 16.77 -16.13 9.04
C HIS A 305 17.53 -17.29 8.39
N HIS A 306 18.70 -17.02 7.81
CA HIS A 306 19.54 -18.04 7.22
C HIS A 306 20.04 -19.06 8.25
N GLU A 307 20.57 -18.60 9.38
CA GLU A 307 21.19 -19.43 10.40
C GLU A 307 20.14 -20.15 11.29
N CYS A 308 19.02 -19.49 11.63
CA CYS A 308 18.06 -20.01 12.62
C CYS A 308 16.72 -20.51 12.05
N LEU A 309 16.28 -20.02 10.87
CA LEU A 309 14.89 -20.21 10.39
C LEU A 309 14.77 -21.03 9.10
N GLY A 310 15.76 -21.87 8.81
CA GLY A 310 15.68 -22.82 7.69
C GLY A 310 16.31 -22.31 6.38
N GLY A 311 17.15 -21.28 6.46
CA GLY A 311 17.96 -20.85 5.34
C GLY A 311 17.31 -19.80 4.44
N CYS A 312 18.14 -19.17 3.62
CA CYS A 312 17.71 -18.26 2.56
C CYS A 312 18.02 -18.97 1.25
N ALA A 313 17.01 -19.62 0.66
CA ALA A 313 17.13 -20.33 -0.61
C ALA A 313 16.82 -19.40 -1.80
N ASP A 314 17.29 -19.77 -2.97
CA ASP A 314 16.86 -19.13 -4.22
C ASP A 314 15.45 -19.60 -4.60
N TYR A 315 14.82 -18.91 -5.56
CA TYR A 315 13.58 -19.34 -6.17
C TYR A 315 13.74 -20.71 -6.85
N SER A 316 12.69 -21.54 -6.82
CA SER A 316 12.67 -22.81 -7.55
C SER A 316 12.77 -22.58 -9.06
N ASP A 317 13.24 -23.60 -9.80
CA ASP A 317 13.35 -23.51 -11.26
C ASP A 317 12.00 -23.30 -11.92
N GLU A 318 10.94 -23.94 -11.41
CA GLU A 318 9.56 -23.72 -11.84
C GLU A 318 9.14 -22.25 -11.66
N PHE A 319 9.49 -21.63 -10.51
CA PHE A 319 9.21 -20.23 -10.27
C PHE A 319 10.01 -19.31 -11.20
N LYS A 320 11.29 -19.64 -11.45
CA LYS A 320 12.14 -18.87 -12.37
C LYS A 320 11.65 -18.95 -13.82
N ALA A 321 11.20 -20.12 -14.25
CA ALA A 321 10.64 -20.35 -15.58
C ALA A 321 9.30 -19.63 -15.78
N THR A 322 8.52 -19.48 -14.71
CA THR A 322 7.19 -18.84 -14.79
C THR A 322 7.25 -17.32 -14.64
N PHE A 323 8.06 -16.81 -13.70
CA PHE A 323 8.03 -15.41 -13.29
C PHE A 323 9.24 -14.59 -13.74
N HIS A 324 10.25 -15.24 -14.32
CA HIS A 324 11.46 -14.61 -14.83
C HIS A 324 12.01 -13.50 -13.91
N PRO A 325 12.25 -13.78 -12.62
CA PRO A 325 12.71 -12.77 -11.69
C PRO A 325 14.09 -12.27 -12.11
N MET A 326 14.32 -10.95 -12.07
CA MET A 326 15.60 -10.31 -12.40
C MET A 326 16.76 -10.65 -11.43
N GLY A 327 16.57 -11.59 -10.51
CA GLY A 327 17.58 -12.05 -9.55
C GLY A 327 16.98 -12.84 -8.39
N PRO A 328 17.83 -13.38 -7.49
CA PRO A 328 17.40 -14.11 -6.31
C PRO A 328 16.60 -13.26 -5.30
N PRO A 329 15.94 -13.88 -4.30
CA PRO A 329 15.32 -13.15 -3.20
C PRO A 329 16.31 -12.24 -2.46
N ARG A 330 15.82 -11.12 -1.91
CA ARG A 330 16.68 -10.11 -1.26
C ARG A 330 17.59 -10.69 -0.16
N CYS A 331 17.04 -11.48 0.76
CA CYS A 331 17.86 -12.12 1.80
C CYS A 331 18.86 -13.15 1.27
N LYS A 332 18.59 -13.80 0.12
CA LYS A 332 19.58 -14.68 -0.53
C LYS A 332 20.80 -13.85 -0.97
N VAL A 333 20.57 -12.72 -1.65
CA VAL A 333 21.62 -11.81 -2.11
C VAL A 333 22.44 -11.27 -0.94
N VAL A 334 21.78 -10.83 0.13
CA VAL A 334 22.42 -10.30 1.33
C VAL A 334 23.30 -11.36 2.03
N VAL A 335 22.78 -12.58 2.18
CA VAL A 335 23.52 -13.69 2.80
C VAL A 335 24.70 -14.13 1.93
N ASP A 336 24.54 -14.21 0.61
CA ASP A 336 25.63 -14.57 -0.30
C ASP A 336 26.76 -13.53 -0.22
N ARG A 337 26.41 -12.24 -0.24
CA ARG A 337 27.36 -11.13 -0.05
C ARG A 337 28.06 -11.19 1.30
N TRP A 338 27.37 -11.62 2.34
CA TRP A 338 27.99 -11.77 3.65
C TRP A 338 28.97 -12.95 3.66
N LYS A 339 28.56 -14.12 3.12
CA LYS A 339 29.39 -15.32 3.04
C LYS A 339 30.65 -15.14 2.19
N ASN A 340 30.55 -14.36 1.12
CA ASN A 340 31.68 -14.09 0.22
C ASN A 340 32.53 -12.88 0.64
N GLY A 341 32.25 -12.27 1.80
CA GLY A 341 33.01 -11.13 2.33
C GLY A 341 32.74 -9.78 1.65
N GLN A 342 31.71 -9.66 0.81
CA GLN A 342 31.29 -8.39 0.20
C GLN A 342 30.40 -7.53 1.11
N LEU A 343 29.81 -8.12 2.15
CA LEU A 343 29.00 -7.43 3.16
C LEU A 343 29.59 -7.67 4.55
N HIS A 344 29.83 -6.58 5.27
CA HIS A 344 30.36 -6.62 6.63
C HIS A 344 29.36 -6.05 7.63
N ILE A 345 29.09 -6.81 8.68
CA ILE A 345 28.38 -6.32 9.85
C ILE A 345 29.32 -5.44 10.66
N ARG A 346 28.96 -4.17 10.83
CA ARG A 346 29.77 -3.16 11.52
C ARG A 346 29.47 -3.11 13.01
N VAL A 347 28.51 -3.88 13.52
CA VAL A 347 28.21 -4.03 14.94
C VAL A 347 29.16 -5.06 15.56
N LYS A 348 29.90 -4.67 16.62
CA LYS A 348 30.79 -5.60 17.35
C LYS A 348 29.94 -6.64 18.09
N ASN A 349 30.38 -7.89 18.16
CA ASN A 349 29.68 -8.98 18.85
C ASN A 349 28.21 -9.15 18.43
N TRP A 350 27.90 -8.82 17.18
CA TRP A 350 26.53 -8.76 16.67
C TRP A 350 25.75 -10.05 16.84
N ARG A 351 26.40 -11.23 16.78
CA ARG A 351 25.73 -12.52 17.01
C ARG A 351 25.19 -12.66 18.43
N ALA A 352 26.01 -12.33 19.43
CA ALA A 352 25.59 -12.37 20.83
C ALA A 352 24.48 -11.35 21.11
N ILE A 353 24.59 -10.15 20.52
CA ILE A 353 23.54 -9.13 20.60
C ILE A 353 22.25 -9.65 19.99
N LEU A 354 22.32 -10.21 18.77
CA LEU A 354 21.15 -10.70 18.05
C LEU A 354 20.50 -11.88 18.79
N ALA A 355 21.29 -12.81 19.33
CA ALA A 355 20.79 -13.93 20.13
C ALA A 355 20.09 -13.50 21.43
N ARG A 356 20.45 -12.33 22.00
CA ARG A 356 19.76 -11.74 23.15
C ARG A 356 18.32 -11.32 22.83
N PHE A 357 18.07 -10.92 21.58
CA PHE A 357 16.74 -10.51 21.12
C PHE A 357 16.01 -11.67 20.41
N PHE A 358 16.71 -12.41 19.56
CA PHE A 358 16.16 -13.48 18.73
C PHE A 358 17.07 -14.71 18.82
N PRO A 359 16.91 -15.57 19.84
CA PRO A 359 17.69 -16.79 19.96
C PRO A 359 17.29 -17.82 18.89
N CYS A 360 18.23 -18.61 18.37
CA CYS A 360 17.87 -19.73 17.50
C CYS A 360 17.19 -20.83 18.32
N ALA A 361 16.19 -21.51 17.75
CA ALA A 361 15.49 -22.60 18.43
C ALA A 361 16.41 -23.80 18.79
N HIS A 362 17.47 -24.03 18.02
CA HIS A 362 18.43 -25.10 18.29
C HIS A 362 19.37 -24.78 19.47
N ASP A 363 19.64 -23.51 19.75
CA ASP A 363 20.46 -23.10 20.90
C ASP A 363 19.72 -23.31 22.23
N ALA A 364 18.40 -23.14 22.23
CA ALA A 364 17.54 -23.39 23.38
C ALA A 364 17.40 -24.89 23.73
N ALA A 365 17.61 -25.78 22.75
CA ALA A 365 17.60 -27.24 22.97
C ALA A 365 18.89 -27.75 23.63
N ILE A 366 20.02 -27.08 23.40
CA ILE A 366 21.33 -27.42 24.00
C ILE A 366 21.42 -26.90 25.44
N ALA A 367 20.76 -25.78 25.76
CA ALA A 367 20.76 -25.22 27.11
C ALA A 367 19.84 -25.97 28.12
N ASN A 368 18.96 -26.84 27.62
CA ASN A 368 18.03 -27.65 28.42
C ASN A 368 18.33 -29.16 28.36
N ALA A 369 19.47 -29.54 27.78
CA ALA A 369 20.04 -30.87 27.79
C ALA A 369 21.30 -30.87 28.66
#